data_AF-A0A6I2A3T4-F1
#
_entry.id   AF-A0A6I2A3T4-F1
#
_cell.length_a   1.000
_cell.length_b   1.000
_cell.length_c   1.000
_cell.angle_alpha   90.00
_cell.angle_beta   90.00
_cell.angle_gamma   90.00
#
_symmetry.space_group_name_H-M   'P 1'
#
loop_
_entity.id
_entity.type
_entity.pdbx_description
1 polymer ?
#
loop_
_entity_poly.entity_id
_entity_poly.type
_entity_poly.pdbx_seq_one_letter_code
_entity_poly.pdbx_strand_id
1 'polypeptide(L)'
;MRELTYREALREALREEMKRDPKVFMMGEEIAEYGGSYKVSQGLLEEFGHERIRNTPLAEAAIAGAALGASLVGMRPVAEIMYIDFSFIAADQIINQIAKLRYMTGGMVKVPMVMRTQGGGGVAAGPHH
;
A
#
# COMPACT_ATOMS: atom_id res chain seq x y z
N MET A 1 20.58 -18.98 -9.22
CA MET A 1 19.49 -18.18 -8.62
C MET A 1 19.81 -16.72 -8.93
N ARG A 2 18.84 -15.87 -9.28
CA ARG A 2 19.08 -14.44 -9.54
C ARG A 2 19.26 -13.71 -8.20
N GLU A 3 20.24 -12.81 -8.11
CA GLU A 3 20.43 -11.95 -6.94
C GLU A 3 19.65 -10.64 -7.11
N LEU A 4 18.94 -10.24 -6.05
CA LEU A 4 18.12 -9.04 -5.97
C LEU A 4 18.25 -8.40 -4.60
N THR A 5 18.24 -7.08 -4.54
CA THR A 5 17.99 -6.37 -3.28
C THR A 5 16.54 -6.60 -2.83
N TYR A 6 16.26 -6.45 -1.53
CA TYR A 6 14.89 -6.58 -1.01
C TYR A 6 13.92 -5.59 -1.68
N ARG A 7 14.39 -4.37 -1.97
CA ARG A 7 13.65 -3.36 -2.72
C ARG A 7 13.28 -3.83 -4.13
N GLU A 8 14.22 -4.42 -4.86
CA GLU A 8 13.98 -4.92 -6.22
C GLU A 8 13.02 -6.11 -6.21
N ALA A 9 13.15 -7.01 -5.23
CA ALA A 9 12.23 -8.13 -5.07
C ALA A 9 10.79 -7.66 -4.78
N LEU A 10 10.62 -6.65 -3.91
CA LEU A 10 9.31 -6.04 -3.66
C LEU A 10 8.73 -5.37 -4.92
N ARG A 11 9.56 -4.62 -5.66
CA ARG A 11 9.14 -3.99 -6.92
C ARG A 11 8.72 -5.03 -7.95
N GLU A 12 9.48 -6.10 -8.08
CA GLU A 12 9.20 -7.20 -9.01
C GLU A 12 7.87 -7.86 -8.69
N ALA A 13 7.61 -8.18 -7.42
CA ALA A 13 6.34 -8.75 -6.99
C ALA A 13 5.14 -7.82 -7.29
N LEU A 14 5.27 -6.52 -7.02
CA LEU A 14 4.23 -5.53 -7.33
C LEU A 14 3.96 -5.47 -8.83
N ARG A 15 5.02 -5.38 -9.62
CA ARG A 15 4.95 -5.30 -11.08
C ARG A 15 4.31 -6.56 -11.68
N GLU A 16 4.68 -7.75 -11.22
CA GLU A 16 4.13 -9.02 -11.69
C GLU A 16 2.64 -9.13 -11.39
N GLU A 17 2.22 -8.83 -10.16
CA GLU A 17 0.80 -8.88 -9.78
C GLU A 17 -0.02 -7.79 -10.46
N MET A 18 0.54 -6.60 -10.68
CA MET A 18 -0.12 -5.53 -11.45
C MET A 18 -0.28 -5.86 -12.94
N LYS A 19 0.63 -6.65 -13.53
CA LYS A 19 0.46 -7.19 -14.90
C LYS A 19 -0.58 -8.28 -14.95
N ARG A 20 -0.58 -9.15 -13.94
CA ARG A 20 -1.46 -10.32 -13.87
C ARG A 20 -2.91 -9.94 -13.63
N ASP A 21 -3.17 -8.97 -12.75
CA ASP A 21 -4.52 -8.57 -12.36
C ASP A 21 -4.73 -7.05 -12.53
N PRO A 22 -5.60 -6.62 -13.48
CA PRO A 22 -5.89 -5.21 -13.69
C PRO A 22 -6.56 -4.53 -12.48
N LYS A 23 -7.05 -5.30 -11.50
CA LYS A 23 -7.66 -4.79 -10.26
C LYS A 23 -6.62 -4.38 -9.21
N VAL A 24 -5.37 -4.81 -9.34
CA VAL A 24 -4.30 -4.48 -8.39
C VAL A 24 -3.78 -3.09 -8.68
N PHE A 25 -3.78 -2.17 -7.72
CA PHE A 25 -3.19 -0.85 -7.94
C PHE A 25 -2.52 -0.37 -6.66
N MET A 26 -1.59 0.58 -6.78
CA MET A 26 -0.93 1.16 -5.63
C MET A 26 -1.51 2.53 -5.30
N MET A 27 -1.61 2.83 -4.01
CA MET A 27 -1.95 4.16 -3.51
C MET A 27 -1.16 4.49 -2.25
N GLY A 28 -0.67 5.73 -2.13
CA GLY A 28 0.10 6.17 -0.96
C GLY A 28 0.78 7.52 -1.19
N GLU A 29 1.55 7.97 -0.21
CA GLU A 29 2.24 9.25 -0.26
C GLU A 29 3.50 9.17 -1.11
N GLU A 30 3.62 10.07 -2.10
CA GLU A 30 4.79 10.19 -2.98
C GLU A 30 5.24 8.87 -3.67
N ILE A 31 4.32 7.93 -3.88
CA ILE A 31 4.63 6.64 -4.50
C ILE A 31 4.68 6.69 -6.04
N ALA A 32 4.15 7.74 -6.66
CA ALA A 32 4.10 7.88 -8.11
C ALA A 32 5.41 8.46 -8.65
N GLU A 33 5.48 9.76 -8.95
CA GLU A 33 6.63 10.41 -9.59
C GLU A 33 7.93 10.26 -8.79
N TYR A 34 7.83 10.30 -7.46
CA TYR A 34 8.98 10.12 -6.59
C TYR A 34 9.35 8.64 -6.40
N GLY A 35 8.44 7.71 -6.66
CA GLY A 35 8.68 6.26 -6.56
C GLY A 35 8.76 5.72 -5.13
N GLY A 36 8.25 6.48 -4.15
CA GLY A 36 8.28 6.17 -2.72
C GLY A 36 9.63 6.44 -2.06
N SER A 37 9.63 6.60 -0.74
CA SER A 37 10.80 6.99 0.07
C SER A 37 11.98 6.04 -0.10
N TYR A 38 11.71 4.74 -0.18
CA TYR A 38 12.72 3.70 -0.41
C TYR A 38 12.83 3.28 -1.87
N LYS A 39 12.19 3.98 -2.81
CA LYS A 39 12.23 3.69 -4.25
C LYS A 39 11.66 2.33 -4.63
N VAL A 40 10.72 1.77 -3.86
CA VAL A 40 10.10 0.48 -4.22
C VAL A 40 9.25 0.61 -5.48
N SER A 41 8.41 1.65 -5.59
CA SER A 41 7.50 1.85 -6.74
C SER A 41 8.13 2.61 -7.92
N GLN A 42 9.42 2.94 -7.85
CA GLN A 42 10.13 3.63 -8.94
C GLN A 42 10.01 2.86 -10.27
N GLY A 43 9.63 3.56 -11.34
CA GLY A 43 9.45 2.99 -12.68
C GLY A 43 8.05 2.42 -12.94
N LEU A 44 7.23 2.24 -11.89
CA LEU A 44 5.89 1.66 -12.05
C LEU A 44 4.88 2.66 -12.61
N LEU A 45 5.07 3.97 -12.34
CA LEU A 45 4.18 5.00 -12.89
C LEU A 45 4.28 5.04 -14.41
N GLU A 46 5.50 4.97 -14.94
CA GLU A 46 5.77 4.97 -16.38
C GLU A 46 5.18 3.73 -17.07
N GLU A 47 5.13 2.60 -16.37
CA GLU A 47 4.60 1.33 -16.90
C GLU A 47 3.07 1.23 -16.81
N PHE A 48 2.45 1.71 -15.72
CA PHE A 48 1.02 1.47 -15.46
C PHE A 48 0.15 2.74 -15.45
N GLY A 49 0.74 3.92 -15.41
CA GLY A 49 0.06 5.21 -15.39
C GLY A 49 -0.62 5.58 -14.06
N HIS A 50 -1.11 6.82 -13.98
CA HIS A 50 -1.68 7.40 -12.77
C HIS A 50 -2.94 6.70 -12.27
N GLU A 51 -3.68 5.98 -13.12
CA GLU A 51 -4.84 5.22 -12.65
C GLU A 51 -4.45 4.04 -11.76
N ARG A 52 -3.22 3.54 -11.92
CA ARG A 52 -2.71 2.34 -11.25
C ARG A 52 -1.62 2.62 -10.22
N ILE A 53 -0.96 3.77 -10.29
CA ILE A 53 -0.02 4.27 -9.27
C ILE A 53 -0.47 5.68 -8.85
N ARG A 54 -1.10 5.78 -7.68
CA ARG A 54 -1.81 6.98 -7.23
C ARG A 54 -1.14 7.62 -6.01
N ASN A 55 -0.76 8.88 -6.12
CA ASN A 55 -0.45 9.67 -4.93
C ASN A 55 -1.73 9.96 -4.15
N THR A 56 -1.62 9.96 -2.82
CA THR A 56 -2.68 10.35 -1.89
C THR A 56 -2.31 11.62 -1.14
N PRO A 57 -3.28 12.35 -0.56
CA PRO A 57 -2.98 13.33 0.48
C PRO A 57 -2.23 12.67 1.66
N LEU A 58 -1.50 13.48 2.43
CA LEU A 58 -0.85 13.08 3.68
C LEU A 58 -1.92 12.91 4.78
N ALA A 59 -2.54 11.74 4.81
CA ALA A 59 -3.63 11.40 5.70
C ALA A 59 -3.84 9.88 5.73
N GLU A 60 -3.16 9.18 6.63
CA GLU A 60 -3.08 7.72 6.70
C GLU A 60 -4.45 7.07 6.92
N ALA A 61 -5.31 7.70 7.72
CA ALA A 61 -6.70 7.26 7.89
C ALA A 61 -7.50 7.32 6.57
N ALA A 62 -7.27 8.34 5.74
CA ALA A 62 -7.88 8.45 4.42
C ALA A 62 -7.29 7.40 3.46
N ILE A 63 -5.99 7.13 3.51
CA ILE A 63 -5.33 6.07 2.72
C ILE A 63 -5.97 4.72 3.04
N ALA A 64 -6.05 4.36 4.33
CA ALA A 64 -6.63 3.09 4.77
C ALA A 64 -8.13 2.98 4.46
N GLY A 65 -8.90 4.03 4.72
CA GLY A 65 -10.35 4.04 4.44
C GLY A 65 -10.67 3.97 2.94
N ALA A 66 -9.90 4.68 2.10
CA ALA A 66 -10.07 4.62 0.66
C ALA A 66 -9.66 3.25 0.09
N ALA A 67 -8.59 2.63 0.61
CA ALA A 67 -8.21 1.28 0.24
C ALA A 67 -9.28 0.25 0.64
N LEU A 68 -9.88 0.39 1.84
CA LEU A 68 -11.03 -0.40 2.25
C LEU A 68 -12.18 -0.24 1.24
N GLY A 69 -12.60 1.00 0.96
CA GLY A 69 -13.68 1.28 0.01
C GLY A 69 -13.43 0.70 -1.38
N ALA A 70 -12.22 0.87 -1.92
CA ALA A 70 -11.80 0.30 -3.20
C ALA A 70 -11.88 -1.24 -3.19
N SER A 71 -11.47 -1.89 -2.09
CA SER A 71 -11.54 -3.34 -1.97
C SER A 71 -12.99 -3.86 -1.98
N LEU A 72 -13.93 -3.10 -1.41
CA LEU A 72 -15.36 -3.46 -1.36
C LEU A 72 -16.04 -3.35 -2.72
N VAL A 73 -15.58 -2.45 -3.59
CA VAL A 73 -16.05 -2.35 -4.99
C VAL A 73 -15.30 -3.29 -5.95
N GLY A 74 -14.52 -4.23 -5.42
CA GLY A 74 -13.91 -5.31 -6.19
C GLY A 74 -12.50 -5.03 -6.70
N MET A 75 -11.86 -3.93 -6.29
CA MET A 75 -10.45 -3.65 -6.56
C MET A 75 -9.54 -4.36 -5.55
N ARG A 76 -8.23 -4.35 -5.81
CA ARG A 76 -7.21 -5.00 -4.96
C ARG A 76 -6.08 -4.03 -4.61
N PRO A 77 -6.35 -3.00 -3.79
CA PRO A 77 -5.37 -1.97 -3.50
C PRO A 77 -4.18 -2.51 -2.69
N VAL A 78 -2.99 -2.07 -3.07
CA VAL A 78 -1.78 -2.10 -2.26
C VAL A 78 -1.57 -0.68 -1.74
N ALA A 79 -2.03 -0.43 -0.52
CA ALA A 79 -1.92 0.86 0.14
C ALA A 79 -0.57 0.97 0.87
N GLU A 80 0.09 2.12 0.76
CA GLU A 80 1.39 2.38 1.37
C GLU A 80 1.29 3.48 2.42
N ILE A 81 1.73 3.17 3.65
CA ILE A 81 1.97 4.14 4.72
C ILE A 81 3.48 4.33 4.84
N MET A 82 3.94 5.59 4.82
CA MET A 82 5.38 5.91 4.68
C MET A 82 6.26 5.37 5.82
N TYR A 83 5.80 5.29 7.05
CA TYR A 83 6.55 4.64 8.13
C TYR A 83 5.56 3.93 9.06
N ILE A 84 5.99 2.82 9.65
CA ILE A 84 5.14 2.01 10.54
C ILE A 84 4.64 2.86 11.72
N ASP A 85 5.43 3.83 12.17
CA ASP A 85 5.10 4.83 13.18
C ASP A 85 3.83 5.62 12.85
N PHE A 86 3.54 5.88 11.58
CA PHE A 86 2.35 6.61 11.15
C PHE A 86 1.12 5.71 10.99
N SER A 87 1.28 4.39 11.09
CA SER A 87 0.13 3.47 11.07
C SER A 87 -0.86 3.71 12.20
N PHE A 88 -0.41 4.28 13.32
CA PHE A 88 -1.28 4.64 14.44
C PHE A 88 -2.31 5.72 14.10
N ILE A 89 -2.04 6.59 13.13
CA ILE A 89 -3.00 7.58 12.63
C ILE A 89 -4.17 6.88 11.91
N ALA A 90 -3.92 5.72 11.29
CA ALA A 90 -4.91 4.89 10.62
C ALA A 90 -5.46 3.74 11.49
N ALA A 91 -5.15 3.70 12.79
CA ALA A 91 -5.44 2.54 13.65
C ALA A 91 -6.92 2.16 13.66
N ASP A 92 -7.84 3.11 13.71
CA ASP A 92 -9.28 2.80 13.68
C ASP A 92 -9.70 2.11 12.37
N GLN A 93 -9.22 2.61 11.23
CA GLN A 93 -9.51 2.01 9.92
C GLN A 93 -8.92 0.60 9.82
N ILE A 94 -7.69 0.38 10.31
CA ILE A 94 -7.03 -0.93 10.24
C ILE A 94 -7.70 -1.92 11.19
N ILE A 95 -7.87 -1.55 12.45
CA ILE A 95 -8.24 -2.47 13.54
C ILE A 95 -9.75 -2.66 13.62
N ASN A 96 -10.53 -1.58 13.52
CA ASN A 96 -11.98 -1.64 13.72
C ASN A 96 -12.75 -1.85 12.43
N GLN A 97 -12.26 -1.30 11.30
CA GLN A 97 -12.94 -1.46 10.01
C GLN A 97 -12.38 -2.64 9.21
N ILE A 98 -11.17 -2.51 8.64
CA ILE A 98 -10.57 -3.47 7.69
C ILE A 98 -10.54 -4.89 8.26
N ALA A 99 -9.98 -5.07 9.46
CA ALA A 99 -9.79 -6.41 10.04
C ALA A 99 -11.11 -7.13 10.37
N LYS A 100 -12.18 -6.38 10.69
CA LYS A 100 -13.42 -6.94 11.24
C LYS A 100 -14.56 -6.99 10.23
N LEU A 101 -14.52 -6.21 9.16
CA LEU A 101 -15.66 -6.01 8.27
C LEU A 101 -16.20 -7.32 7.66
N ARG A 102 -15.33 -8.24 7.27
CA ARG A 102 -15.75 -9.58 6.78
C ARG A 102 -16.53 -10.34 7.85
N TYR A 103 -16.12 -10.27 9.10
CA TYR A 103 -16.80 -10.94 10.21
C TYR A 103 -18.13 -10.26 10.55
N MET A 104 -18.13 -8.93 10.67
CA MET A 104 -19.34 -8.14 10.99
C MET A 104 -20.46 -8.30 9.96
N THR A 105 -20.10 -8.55 8.70
CA THR A 105 -21.06 -8.77 7.60
C THR A 105 -21.43 -10.24 7.40
N GLY A 106 -21.06 -11.15 8.31
CA GLY A 106 -21.33 -12.58 8.17
C GLY A 106 -20.68 -13.20 6.93
N GLY A 107 -19.58 -12.63 6.44
CA GLY A 107 -18.88 -13.08 5.23
C GLY A 107 -19.47 -12.59 3.91
N MET A 108 -20.48 -11.71 3.92
CA MET A 108 -21.07 -11.15 2.69
C MET A 108 -20.08 -10.32 1.87
N VAL A 109 -19.10 -9.66 2.52
CA VAL A 109 -18.04 -8.92 1.83
C VAL A 109 -16.67 -9.56 2.02
N LYS A 110 -15.80 -9.34 1.04
CA LYS A 110 -14.36 -9.64 1.12
C LYS A 110 -13.60 -8.33 1.10
N VAL A 111 -12.45 -8.30 1.79
CA VAL A 111 -11.57 -7.12 1.88
C VAL A 111 -10.19 -7.48 1.30
N PRO A 112 -10.06 -7.70 -0.02
CA PRO A 112 -8.81 -8.13 -0.64
C PRO A 112 -7.86 -6.95 -0.85
N MET A 113 -7.12 -6.55 0.18
CA MET A 113 -6.14 -5.46 0.11
C MET A 113 -4.84 -5.80 0.84
N VAL A 114 -3.78 -5.05 0.54
CA VAL A 114 -2.50 -5.11 1.25
C VAL A 114 -2.21 -3.72 1.80
N MET A 115 -1.86 -3.65 3.08
CA MET A 115 -1.23 -2.47 3.67
C MET A 115 0.26 -2.75 3.78
N ARG A 116 1.08 -2.00 3.03
CA ARG A 116 2.54 -2.05 3.12
C ARG A 116 3.06 -0.82 3.83
N THR A 117 4.17 -0.99 4.54
CA THR A 117 4.89 0.09 5.20
C THR A 117 6.34 -0.33 5.40
N GLN A 118 7.14 0.56 5.95
CA GLN A 118 8.54 0.34 6.26
C GLN A 118 8.79 0.73 7.72
N GLY A 119 9.83 0.14 8.29
CA GLY A 119 10.31 0.47 9.61
C GLY A 119 11.58 -0.30 9.92
N GLY A 120 12.21 0.06 11.02
CA GLY A 120 13.43 -0.56 11.51
C GLY A 120 14.48 0.47 11.88
N GLY A 121 15.31 0.13 12.87
CA GLY A 121 16.37 1.01 13.35
C GLY A 121 17.69 0.88 12.58
N GLY A 122 18.73 1.56 13.09
CA GLY A 122 20.11 1.39 12.61
C GLY A 122 20.57 2.39 11.53
N VAL A 123 19.71 3.34 11.16
CA VAL A 123 20.01 4.36 10.13
C VAL A 123 19.98 5.80 10.66
N ALA A 124 19.86 5.99 11.98
CA ALA A 124 19.81 7.31 12.63
C ALA A 124 18.73 8.26 12.05
N ALA A 125 17.59 7.71 11.61
CA ALA A 125 16.51 8.46 10.97
C ALA A 125 15.62 9.25 11.96
N GLY A 126 15.78 9.01 13.26
CA GLY A 126 15.06 9.73 14.32
C GLY A 126 13.97 8.89 15.00
N PRO A 127 13.12 9.52 15.82
CA PRO A 127 12.20 8.82 16.72
C PRO A 127 10.94 8.23 16.06
N HIS A 128 10.69 8.54 14.78
CA HIS A 128 9.47 8.16 14.06
C HIS A 128 9.76 7.57 12.67
N HIS A 129 10.85 6.78 12.56
CA HIS A 129 11.37 6.20 11.31
C HIS A 129 11.92 4.79 11.55
#